data_AF-A0A4P9XL77-F1
#
_entry.id   AF-A0A4P9XL77-F1
#
_cell.length_a   1.000
_cell.length_b   1.000
_cell.length_c   1.000
_cell.angle_alpha   90.00
_cell.angle_beta   90.00
_cell.angle_gamma   90.00
#
_symmetry.space_group_name_H-M   'P 1'
#
loop_
_entity.id
_entity.type
_entity.pdbx_description
1 polymer ?
#
loop_
_entity_poly.entity_id
_entity_poly.type
_entity_poly.pdbx_seq_one_letter_code
_entity_poly.pdbx_strand_id
1 'polypeptide(L)'
;MAFRLGSKKVYFPSTIMKIVRSSLPPNQVAFRVEPKVNKLDRRITSTSGRQTKARDPAWKKVIVTLEEEFRYPAAPNVKRDFGGDESAAQEKRMRARLRGWKVREPRVAASAPESTEAVKA
;
A
#
# COMPACT_ATOMS: atom_id res chain seq x y z
N MET A 1 -3.97 32.41 -13.47
CA MET A 1 -2.98 31.46 -12.91
C MET A 1 -2.34 32.07 -11.66
N ALA A 2 -2.47 31.42 -10.50
CA ALA A 2 -2.00 31.96 -9.22
C ALA A 2 -1.05 31.00 -8.49
N PHE A 3 0.17 30.80 -9.00
CA PHE A 3 1.27 30.24 -8.19
C PHE A 3 2.63 30.70 -8.71
N ARG A 4 3.59 30.83 -7.79
CA ARG A 4 4.98 31.20 -8.11
C ARG A 4 5.75 29.95 -8.53
N LEU A 5 6.40 30.00 -9.69
CA LEU A 5 7.27 28.92 -10.17
C LEU A 5 8.58 28.90 -9.36
N GLY A 6 9.04 27.71 -8.99
CA GLY A 6 10.34 27.51 -8.37
C GLY A 6 11.48 27.65 -9.38
N SER A 7 12.66 28.06 -8.92
CA SER A 7 13.86 28.23 -9.76
C SER A 7 14.53 26.91 -10.16
N LYS A 8 14.18 25.80 -9.52
CA LYS A 8 14.75 24.48 -9.79
C LYS A 8 14.06 23.82 -10.99
N LYS A 9 14.82 23.59 -12.06
CA LYS A 9 14.36 22.86 -13.24
C LYS A 9 14.57 21.37 -13.02
N VAL A 10 13.49 20.60 -13.08
CA VAL A 10 13.51 19.13 -13.08
C VAL A 10 13.18 18.68 -14.49
N TYR A 11 14.17 18.15 -15.21
CA TYR A 11 14.01 17.80 -16.63
C TYR A 11 13.29 16.46 -16.82
N PHE A 12 13.59 15.48 -15.97
CA PHE A 12 12.99 14.14 -16.03
C PHE A 12 12.50 13.75 -14.64
N PRO A 13 11.26 14.13 -14.26
CA PRO A 13 10.72 13.74 -12.98
C PRO A 13 10.41 12.25 -12.95
N SER A 14 10.89 11.54 -11.94
CA SER A 14 10.57 10.12 -11.70
C SER A 14 9.36 9.92 -10.78
N THR A 15 8.62 10.98 -10.47
CA THR A 15 7.55 10.97 -9.46
C THR A 15 6.28 10.33 -10.00
N ILE A 16 5.76 9.33 -9.28
CA ILE A 16 4.49 8.67 -9.63
C ILE A 16 3.36 9.25 -8.77
N MET A 17 2.35 9.82 -9.42
CA MET A 17 1.11 10.26 -8.76
C MET A 17 -0.01 9.30 -9.12
N LYS A 18 -0.67 8.72 -8.10
CA LYS A 18 -1.81 7.81 -8.29
C LYS A 18 -3.09 8.49 -7.88
N ILE A 19 -4.04 8.63 -8.79
CA ILE A 19 -5.38 9.13 -8.48
C ILE A 19 -6.14 8.09 -7.62
N VAL A 20 -6.92 8.55 -6.65
CA VAL A 20 -7.65 7.69 -5.72
C VAL A 20 -9.12 8.09 -5.67
N ARG A 21 -10.00 7.11 -5.92
CA ARG A 21 -11.44 7.27 -5.71
C ARG A 21 -11.71 7.64 -4.25
N SER A 22 -12.45 8.73 -4.04
CA SER A 22 -12.78 9.24 -2.71
C SER A 22 -14.18 9.84 -2.73
N SER A 23 -14.83 9.93 -1.56
CA SER A 23 -16.15 10.54 -1.39
C SER A 23 -16.07 12.07 -1.18
N LEU A 24 -15.09 12.71 -1.83
CA LEU A 24 -14.90 14.16 -1.75
C LEU A 24 -15.90 14.89 -2.66
N PRO A 25 -16.09 16.20 -2.46
CA PRO A 25 -16.85 17.03 -3.38
C PRO A 25 -16.39 16.83 -4.84
N PRO A 26 -17.29 16.95 -5.83
CA PRO A 26 -16.96 16.64 -7.23
C PRO A 26 -15.85 17.52 -7.84
N ASN A 27 -15.62 18.69 -7.26
CA ASN A 27 -14.52 19.60 -7.60
C ASN A 27 -13.21 19.26 -6.86
N GLN A 28 -13.15 18.17 -6.12
CA GLN A 28 -11.97 17.75 -5.36
C GLN A 28 -11.50 16.36 -5.74
N VAL A 29 -10.20 16.23 -5.97
CA VAL A 29 -9.55 14.97 -6.34
C VAL A 29 -8.43 14.65 -5.36
N ALA A 30 -8.37 13.39 -4.94
CA ALA A 30 -7.31 12.89 -4.06
C ALA A 30 -6.24 12.13 -4.86
N PHE A 31 -4.98 12.47 -4.60
CA PHE A 31 -3.81 11.77 -5.13
C PHE A 31 -2.99 11.13 -4.00
N ARG A 32 -2.51 9.93 -4.26
CA ARG A 32 -1.41 9.30 -3.53
C ARG A 32 -0.11 9.72 -4.18
N VAL A 33 0.78 10.25 -3.36
CA VAL A 33 2.09 10.75 -3.76
C VAL A 33 3.14 10.17 -2.82
N GLU A 34 4.36 10.01 -3.32
CA GLU A 34 5.50 9.63 -2.51
C GLU A 34 5.67 10.56 -1.30
N PRO A 35 6.02 10.03 -0.12
CA PRO A 35 6.16 10.81 1.11
C PRO A 35 7.27 11.87 1.02
N LYS A 36 8.27 11.65 0.14
CA LYS A 36 9.35 12.59 -0.16
C LYS A 36 8.84 13.84 -0.89
N VAL A 37 7.68 13.76 -1.57
CA VAL A 37 7.07 14.90 -2.24
C VAL A 37 6.38 15.76 -1.18
N ASN A 38 7.11 16.80 -0.76
CA ASN A 38 6.54 17.85 0.07
C ASN A 38 5.67 18.78 -0.80
N LYS A 39 4.78 19.57 -0.18
CA LYS A 39 3.89 20.49 -0.93
C LYS A 39 4.71 21.47 -1.80
N LEU A 40 5.97 21.78 -1.41
CA LEU A 40 7.03 22.46 -2.18
C LEU A 40 8.49 22.13 -1.69
N ASP A 41 8.85 20.85 -1.50
CA ASP A 41 10.20 20.36 -1.08
C ASP A 41 10.80 20.86 0.27
N ARG A 42 10.87 19.99 1.31
CA ARG A 42 11.72 20.19 2.50
C ARG A 42 12.51 18.92 2.80
N ARG A 43 13.84 19.09 2.73
CA ARG A 43 14.86 18.14 3.17
C ARG A 43 14.96 18.24 4.69
N ILE A 44 14.60 17.17 5.40
CA ILE A 44 14.98 16.95 6.79
C ILE A 44 15.63 15.57 6.82
N THR A 45 16.92 15.57 7.14
CA THR A 45 17.76 14.40 7.37
C THR A 45 17.25 13.58 8.56
N SER A 46 17.24 12.25 8.46
CA SER A 46 17.12 11.36 9.62
C SER A 46 18.27 10.36 9.60
N THR A 47 19.27 10.55 10.46
CA THR A 47 19.42 9.90 11.78
C THR A 47 19.48 8.37 11.74
N SER A 48 20.58 7.91 12.34
CA SER A 48 21.16 6.58 12.44
C SER A 48 20.26 5.46 12.96
N GLY A 49 20.44 4.28 12.35
CA GLY A 49 20.75 3.06 13.09
C GLY A 49 19.69 2.51 14.04
N ARG A 50 18.60 1.96 13.52
CA ARG A 50 17.84 0.91 14.21
C ARG A 50 17.14 0.01 13.19
N GLN A 51 17.62 -1.23 13.04
CA GLN A 51 16.88 -2.25 12.28
C GLN A 51 15.58 -2.55 13.03
N THR A 52 14.52 -1.83 12.66
CA THR A 52 13.15 -2.13 13.07
C THR A 52 12.45 -2.77 11.88
N LYS A 53 11.55 -3.74 12.14
CA LYS A 53 10.76 -4.45 11.12
C LYS A 53 10.32 -3.46 10.04
N ALA A 54 10.60 -3.77 8.78
CA ALA A 54 10.33 -2.88 7.65
C ALA A 54 8.86 -2.43 7.70
N ARG A 55 8.64 -1.14 7.96
CA ARG A 55 7.30 -0.54 7.90
C ARG A 55 6.92 -0.38 6.43
N ASP A 56 5.68 -0.68 6.10
CA ASP A 56 5.15 -0.37 4.77
C ASP A 56 5.44 1.09 4.42
N PRO A 57 5.84 1.39 3.17
CA PRO A 57 6.14 2.76 2.77
C PRO A 57 4.91 3.63 2.99
N ALA A 58 5.06 4.67 3.83
CA ALA A 58 3.99 5.61 4.10
C ALA A 58 3.69 6.44 2.85
N TRP A 59 2.45 6.45 2.37
CA TRP A 59 2.07 7.26 1.22
C TRP A 59 1.40 8.54 1.70
N LYS A 60 1.65 9.65 1.01
CA LYS A 60 1.02 10.94 1.31
C LYS A 60 -0.23 11.11 0.46
N LYS A 61 -1.33 11.56 1.07
CA LYS A 61 -2.56 11.92 0.37
C LYS A 61 -2.61 13.43 0.17
N VAL A 62 -2.85 13.87 -1.06
CA VAL A 62 -2.99 15.28 -1.41
C VAL A 62 -4.35 15.48 -2.06
N ILE A 63 -5.11 16.47 -1.60
CA ILE A 63 -6.39 16.86 -2.18
C ILE A 63 -6.17 18.11 -3.01
N VAL A 64 -6.65 18.08 -4.26
CA VAL A 64 -6.56 19.18 -5.22
C VAL A 64 -7.97 19.64 -5.52
N THR A 65 -8.21 20.94 -5.41
CA THR A 65 -9.43 21.61 -5.87
C THR A 65 -9.28 21.96 -7.34
N LEU A 66 -10.20 21.46 -8.17
CA LEU A 66 -10.29 21.71 -9.60
C LEU A 66 -11.28 22.84 -9.88
N GLU A 67 -11.13 23.49 -11.04
CA GLU A 67 -12.10 24.47 -11.55
C GLU A 67 -13.35 23.78 -12.10
N GLU A 68 -13.18 22.64 -12.75
CA GLU A 68 -14.26 21.82 -13.32
C GLU A 68 -14.61 20.61 -12.43
N GLU A 69 -15.85 20.13 -12.56
CA GLU A 69 -16.31 18.92 -11.88
C GLU A 69 -15.68 17.66 -12.51
N PHE A 70 -15.06 16.83 -11.67
CA PHE A 70 -14.50 15.55 -12.09
C PHE A 70 -15.31 14.38 -11.53
N ARG A 71 -15.84 13.52 -12.43
CA ARG A 71 -16.56 12.29 -12.04
C ARG A 71 -15.79 11.05 -12.43
N TYR A 72 -15.60 10.14 -11.47
CA TYR A 72 -15.03 8.83 -11.75
C TYR A 72 -16.01 7.99 -12.58
N PRO A 73 -15.51 7.19 -13.53
CA PRO A 73 -16.36 6.22 -14.21
C PRO A 73 -16.93 5.21 -13.21
N ALA A 74 -18.06 4.60 -13.52
CA ALA A 74 -18.61 3.52 -12.70
C ALA A 74 -17.56 2.41 -12.48
N ALA A 75 -17.63 1.73 -11.33
CA ALA A 75 -16.76 0.58 -11.10
C ALA A 75 -17.08 -0.50 -12.15
N PRO A 76 -16.06 -1.20 -12.68
CA PRO A 76 -16.30 -2.28 -13.64
C PRO A 76 -17.07 -3.43 -12.98
N ASN A 77 -17.94 -4.10 -13.74
CA ASN A 77 -18.69 -5.25 -13.25
C ASN A 77 -17.83 -6.51 -13.29
N VAL A 78 -17.04 -6.73 -12.24
CA VAL A 78 -16.10 -7.88 -12.14
C VAL A 78 -16.80 -9.24 -12.32
N LYS A 79 -18.04 -9.36 -11.85
CA LYS A 79 -18.80 -10.61 -11.94
C LYS A 79 -19.15 -11.00 -13.37
N ARG A 80 -19.68 -10.04 -14.14
CA ARG A 80 -20.21 -10.28 -15.49
C ARG A 80 -19.09 -10.25 -16.54
N ASP A 81 -18.19 -9.28 -16.45
CA ASP A 81 -17.28 -8.97 -17.56
C ASP A 81 -15.90 -9.62 -17.40
N PHE A 82 -15.55 -10.09 -16.19
CA PHE A 82 -14.23 -10.63 -15.86
C PHE A 82 -14.27 -12.06 -15.29
N GLY A 83 -15.33 -12.83 -15.57
CA GLY A 83 -15.40 -14.25 -15.19
C GLY A 83 -15.45 -14.48 -13.67
N GLY A 84 -16.03 -13.54 -12.91
CA GLY A 84 -16.11 -13.65 -11.44
C GLY A 84 -16.83 -14.92 -10.97
N ASP A 85 -17.79 -15.41 -11.74
CA ASP A 85 -18.51 -16.66 -11.42
C ASP A 85 -17.61 -17.90 -11.60
N GLU A 86 -16.68 -17.88 -12.56
CA GLU A 86 -15.72 -18.97 -12.78
C GLU A 86 -14.69 -19.03 -11.65
N SER A 87 -14.20 -17.87 -11.20
CA SER A 87 -13.23 -17.82 -10.10
C SER A 87 -13.82 -18.28 -8.77
N ALA A 88 -15.06 -17.90 -8.46
CA ALA A 88 -15.79 -18.39 -7.28
C ALA A 88 -16.04 -19.91 -7.36
N ALA A 89 -16.39 -20.43 -8.54
CA ALA A 89 -16.54 -21.86 -8.76
C ALA A 89 -15.20 -22.61 -8.60
N GLN A 90 -14.10 -22.03 -9.08
CA GLN A 90 -12.77 -22.58 -8.97
C GLN A 90 -12.28 -22.61 -7.51
N GLU A 91 -12.51 -21.53 -6.74
CA GLU A 91 -12.19 -21.48 -5.31
C GLU A 91 -12.98 -22.55 -4.54
N LYS A 92 -14.28 -22.70 -4.83
CA LYS A 92 -15.12 -23.74 -4.22
C LYS A 92 -14.61 -25.15 -4.55
N ARG A 93 -14.18 -25.40 -5.79
CA ARG A 93 -13.56 -26.66 -6.21
C ARG A 93 -12.24 -26.92 -5.48
N MET A 94 -11.36 -25.92 -5.41
CA MET A 94 -10.09 -26.03 -4.67
C MET A 94 -10.32 -26.32 -3.19
N ARG A 95 -11.26 -25.62 -2.55
CA ARG A 95 -11.62 -25.83 -1.14
C ARG A 95 -12.22 -27.21 -0.89
N ALA A 96 -12.99 -27.75 -1.84
CA ALA A 96 -13.50 -29.12 -1.77
C ALA A 96 -12.38 -30.16 -1.96
N ARG A 97 -11.40 -29.90 -2.83
CA ARG A 97 -10.21 -30.77 -2.98
C ARG A 97 -9.34 -30.79 -1.72
N LEU A 98 -9.30 -29.67 -1.00
CA LEU A 98 -8.56 -29.53 0.26
C LEU A 98 -9.37 -29.96 1.49
N ARG A 99 -10.68 -30.27 1.35
CA ARG A 99 -11.47 -30.82 2.47
C ARG A 99 -10.93 -32.19 2.85
N GLY A 100 -10.57 -32.35 4.13
CA GLY A 100 -10.00 -33.60 4.66
C GLY A 100 -8.47 -33.64 4.63
N TRP A 101 -7.81 -32.70 3.96
CA TRP A 101 -6.37 -32.54 4.07
C TRP A 101 -6.07 -31.85 5.41
N LYS A 102 -5.55 -32.62 6.38
CA LYS A 102 -5.03 -32.05 7.63
C LYS A 102 -3.79 -31.21 7.27
N VAL A 103 -3.94 -29.89 7.27
CA VAL A 103 -2.79 -28.97 7.19
C VAL A 103 -1.89 -29.29 8.37
N ARG A 104 -0.70 -29.82 8.11
CA ARG A 104 0.28 -30.02 9.16
C ARG A 104 0.75 -28.64 9.58
N GLU A 105 0.66 -28.34 10.87
CA GLU A 105 1.32 -27.15 11.39
C GLU A 105 2.80 -27.23 10.99
N PRO A 106 3.37 -26.14 10.45
CA PRO A 106 4.79 -26.12 10.17
C PRO A 106 5.50 -26.45 11.48
N ARG A 107 6.32 -27.51 11.47
CA ARG A 107 7.11 -27.91 12.62
C ARG A 107 7.87 -26.68 13.08
N VAL A 108 7.44 -26.07 14.17
CA VAL A 108 8.21 -25.05 14.86
C VAL A 108 9.53 -25.75 15.15
N ALA A 109 10.59 -25.34 14.43
CA ALA A 109 11.92 -25.85 14.68
C ALA A 109 12.16 -25.65 16.18
N ALA A 110 12.35 -26.75 16.90
CA ALA A 110 12.57 -26.72 18.33
C ALA A 110 13.73 -25.75 18.60
N SER A 111 13.42 -24.56 19.08
CA SER A 111 14.41 -23.70 19.71
C SER A 111 14.93 -24.51 20.89
N ALA A 112 16.21 -24.86 20.80
CA ALA A 112 16.92 -25.66 21.79
C ALA A 112 16.65 -25.16 23.22
N PRO A 113 16.51 -26.06 24.21
CA PRO A 113 16.40 -25.63 25.59
C PRO A 113 17.69 -24.88 25.98
N GLU A 114 17.53 -23.63 26.40
CA GLU A 114 18.55 -22.86 27.11
C GLU A 114 19.10 -23.69 28.27
N SER A 115 20.41 -23.93 28.25
CA SER A 115 21.16 -24.50 29.36
C SER A 115 21.20 -23.48 30.50
N THR A 116 20.28 -23.59 31.47
CA THR A 116 20.46 -22.99 32.80
C THR A 116 21.07 -24.03 33.73
N GLU A 117 22.39 -24.17 33.72
CA GLU A 117 23.10 -24.72 34.89
C GLU A 117 23.45 -23.56 35.80
N ALA A 118 22.65 -23.43 36.86
CA ALA A 118 22.90 -22.55 37.97
C ALA A 118 24.12 -23.06 38.75
N VAL A 119 25.15 -22.22 38.80
CA VAL A 119 26.25 -22.27 39.77
C VAL A 119 25.65 -22.36 41.18
N LYS A 120 25.99 -23.41 41.92
CA LYS A 120 25.69 -23.53 43.35
C LYS A 120 26.94 -23.98 44.11
N ALA A 121 27.45 -23.03 44.90
CA ALA A 121 28.31 -23.11 46.09
C ALA A 121 29.49 -24.08 46.10
#